data_AF-A0A3A8F756-F1
#
_entry.id   AF-A0A3A8F756-F1
#
_cell.length_a   1.000
_cell.length_b   1.000
_cell.length_c   1.000
_cell.angle_alpha   90.00
_cell.angle_beta   90.00
_cell.angle_gamma   90.00
#
_symmetry.space_group_name_H-M   'P 1'
#
loop_
_entity.id
_entity.type
_entity.pdbx_description
1 polymer ?
#
loop_
_entity_poly.entity_id
_entity_poly.type
_entity_poly.pdbx_seq_one_letter_code
_entity_poly.pdbx_strand_id
1 'polypeptide(L)'
;MAQSCNSQQRLIPLELKTWLYASGSLTQQLTDVAGGIFSVQPIQEHYKRLTFIDSQWMKMPHQHTSWVRESYLFGCDEQPWVKAKSIFPILSIHAKARLFKHIRNKPIGKFLFQRTDPQCERRVLFLEDGWTRQSCYTWHGCKFIVQETFLPAFEQFLKQQNMSK
;
A
#
# COMPACT_ATOMS: atom_id res chain seq x y z
N MET A 1 8.29 1.72 29.21
CA MET A 1 6.92 1.15 29.27
C MET A 1 6.58 0.62 27.89
N ALA A 2 6.81 -0.67 27.67
CA ALA A 2 6.54 -1.32 26.39
C ALA A 2 5.03 -1.54 26.28
N GLN A 3 4.37 -0.87 25.33
CA GLN A 3 2.96 -1.13 25.06
C GLN A 3 2.83 -2.54 24.50
N SER A 4 2.09 -3.35 25.24
CA SER A 4 1.78 -4.75 25.02
C SER A 4 1.24 -4.98 23.61
N CYS A 5 1.92 -5.84 22.85
CA CYS A 5 1.40 -6.42 21.62
C CYS A 5 0.23 -7.33 21.99
N ASN A 6 -0.99 -6.77 21.94
CA ASN A 6 -2.21 -7.54 22.12
C ASN A 6 -2.50 -8.29 20.82
N SER A 7 -1.79 -9.40 20.61
CA SER A 7 -1.99 -10.32 19.49
C SER A 7 -3.29 -11.11 19.69
N GLN A 8 -4.43 -10.43 19.60
CA GLN A 8 -5.67 -11.09 19.22
C GLN A 8 -5.41 -11.70 17.84
N GLN A 9 -5.42 -13.04 17.75
CA GLN A 9 -5.35 -13.78 16.50
C GLN A 9 -6.63 -13.50 15.71
N ARG A 10 -6.72 -12.31 15.13
CA ARG A 10 -7.77 -11.94 14.20
C ARG A 10 -7.56 -12.83 12.97
N LEU A 11 -8.56 -13.64 12.64
CA LEU A 11 -8.52 -14.46 11.44
C LEU A 11 -8.67 -13.55 10.22
N ILE A 12 -7.81 -13.76 9.22
CA ILE A 12 -7.90 -13.05 7.95
C ILE A 12 -9.17 -13.53 7.22
N PRO A 13 -10.09 -12.63 6.82
CA PRO A 13 -11.24 -13.00 5.99
C PRO A 13 -10.78 -13.73 4.73
N LEU A 14 -11.46 -14.83 4.38
CA LEU A 14 -11.06 -15.70 3.29
C LEU A 14 -10.96 -14.94 1.96
N GLU A 15 -11.93 -14.06 1.72
CA GLU A 15 -12.03 -13.22 0.53
C GLU A 15 -10.83 -12.29 0.42
N LEU A 16 -10.41 -11.72 1.55
CA LEU A 16 -9.32 -10.76 1.61
C LEU A 16 -7.93 -11.40 1.53
N LYS A 17 -7.82 -12.69 1.87
CA LYS A 17 -6.54 -13.41 1.84
C LYS A 17 -5.88 -13.33 0.46
N THR A 18 -6.65 -13.49 -0.62
CA THR A 18 -6.12 -13.40 -1.99
C THR A 18 -5.51 -12.03 -2.29
N TRP A 19 -6.13 -10.96 -1.81
CA TRP A 19 -5.67 -9.57 -1.98
C TRP A 19 -4.46 -9.23 -1.12
N LEU A 20 -4.41 -9.71 0.11
CA LEU A 20 -3.30 -9.46 1.04
C LEU A 20 -1.98 -10.07 0.55
N TYR A 21 -2.04 -11.21 -0.13
CA TYR A 21 -0.86 -11.92 -0.62
C TYR A 21 -0.62 -11.79 -2.13
N ALA A 22 -1.54 -11.17 -2.88
CA ALA A 22 -1.40 -10.99 -4.32
C ALA A 22 -0.07 -10.31 -4.70
N SER A 23 0.60 -10.88 -5.70
CA SER A 23 1.73 -10.26 -6.41
C SER A 23 1.21 -9.26 -7.45
N GLY A 24 2.10 -8.42 -7.98
CA GLY A 24 1.75 -7.45 -9.01
C GLY A 24 1.04 -6.18 -8.52
N SER A 25 0.45 -5.45 -9.46
CA SER A 25 -0.13 -4.13 -9.24
C SER A 25 -1.52 -4.20 -8.61
N LEU A 26 -1.66 -3.70 -7.37
CA LEU A 26 -2.98 -3.55 -6.74
C LEU A 26 -3.92 -2.70 -7.60
N THR A 27 -3.38 -1.64 -8.19
CA THR A 27 -4.14 -0.75 -9.07
C THR A 27 -4.80 -1.53 -10.20
N GLN A 28 -4.06 -2.45 -10.84
CA GLN A 28 -4.61 -3.24 -11.92
C GLN A 28 -5.71 -4.16 -11.40
N GLN A 29 -5.46 -4.89 -10.31
CA GLN A 29 -6.43 -5.81 -9.71
C GLN A 29 -7.72 -5.11 -9.28
N LEU A 30 -7.62 -3.93 -8.66
CA LEU A 30 -8.78 -3.14 -8.27
C LEU A 30 -9.53 -2.61 -9.50
N THR A 31 -8.81 -2.20 -10.56
CA THR A 31 -9.42 -1.76 -11.82
C THR A 31 -10.20 -2.90 -12.47
N ASP A 32 -9.63 -4.11 -12.49
CA ASP A 32 -10.23 -5.28 -13.12
C ASP A 32 -11.51 -5.70 -12.39
N VAL A 33 -11.48 -5.80 -11.06
CA VAL A 33 -12.65 -6.21 -10.27
C VAL A 33 -13.77 -5.15 -10.27
N ALA A 34 -13.41 -3.88 -10.46
CA ALA A 34 -14.34 -2.76 -10.57
C ALA A 34 -14.87 -2.53 -12.00
N GLY A 35 -14.65 -3.46 -12.94
CA GLY A 35 -15.15 -3.33 -14.31
C GLY A 35 -14.49 -2.19 -15.10
N GLY A 36 -13.23 -1.88 -14.81
CA GLY A 36 -12.48 -0.80 -15.45
C GLY A 36 -12.54 0.54 -14.72
N ILE A 37 -13.35 0.66 -13.67
CA ILE A 37 -13.48 1.90 -12.88
C ILE A 37 -12.42 1.93 -11.79
N PHE A 38 -11.59 2.97 -11.78
CA PHE A 38 -10.60 3.16 -10.73
C PHE A 38 -10.24 4.63 -10.57
N SER A 39 -10.16 5.11 -9.33
CA SER A 39 -9.68 6.46 -9.05
C SER A 39 -8.82 6.53 -7.79
N VAL A 40 -7.97 7.57 -7.75
CA VAL A 40 -7.09 7.86 -6.61
C VAL A 40 -7.41 9.26 -6.11
N GLN A 41 -7.70 9.37 -4.82
CA GLN A 41 -7.86 10.65 -4.13
C GLN A 41 -6.67 10.86 -3.20
N PRO A 42 -5.77 11.82 -3.48
CA PRO A 42 -4.72 12.21 -2.55
C PRO A 42 -5.33 12.73 -1.24
N ILE A 43 -4.77 12.31 -0.11
CA ILE A 43 -5.17 12.79 1.23
C ILE A 43 -4.17 13.84 1.69
N GLN A 44 -2.90 13.44 1.81
CA GLN A 44 -1.84 14.32 2.27
C GLN A 44 -0.46 13.85 1.80
N GLU A 45 0.46 14.78 1.77
CA GLU A 45 1.88 14.55 1.51
C GLU A 45 2.69 15.29 2.57
N HIS A 46 3.62 14.61 3.23
CA HIS A 46 4.41 15.21 4.30
C HIS A 46 5.77 14.50 4.46
N TYR A 47 6.68 15.13 5.18
CA TYR A 47 7.94 14.49 5.56
C TYR A 47 7.82 13.86 6.94
N LYS A 48 8.43 12.68 7.13
CA LYS A 48 8.46 11.97 8.42
C LYS A 48 9.75 11.15 8.52
N ARG A 49 10.30 11.01 9.73
CA ARG A 49 11.34 9.99 9.99
C ARG A 49 10.75 8.58 9.90
N LEU A 50 11.58 7.63 9.50
CA LEU A 50 11.19 6.23 9.51
C LEU A 50 10.94 5.75 10.94
N THR A 51 10.02 4.81 11.11
CA THR A 51 9.96 4.07 12.38
C THR A 51 11.19 3.19 12.49
N PHE A 52 11.57 2.79 13.71
CA PHE A 52 12.71 1.88 13.89
C PHE A 52 12.48 0.55 13.16
N ILE A 53 11.24 0.05 13.18
CA ILE A 53 10.85 -1.20 12.50
C ILE A 53 11.01 -1.06 10.98
N ASP A 54 10.53 0.04 10.40
CA ASP A 54 10.62 0.26 8.95
C ASP A 54 12.06 0.52 8.51
N SER A 55 12.87 1.19 9.34
CA SER A 55 14.27 1.44 9.03
C SER A 55 15.09 0.16 9.04
N GLN A 56 14.86 -0.73 10.01
CA GLN A 56 15.47 -2.06 10.05
C GLN A 56 15.04 -2.89 8.82
N TRP A 57 13.75 -2.89 8.50
CA TRP A 57 13.23 -3.66 7.37
C TRP A 57 13.79 -3.18 6.02
N MET A 58 13.88 -1.86 5.79
CA MET A 58 14.48 -1.32 4.58
C MET A 58 16.02 -1.39 4.56
N LYS A 59 16.66 -1.74 5.68
CA LYS A 59 18.12 -1.65 5.89
C LYS A 59 18.63 -0.22 5.67
N MET A 60 17.96 0.77 6.27
CA MET A 60 18.30 2.18 6.17
C MET A 60 18.49 2.83 7.55
N PRO A 61 19.28 3.91 7.67
CA PRO A 61 19.44 4.62 8.93
C PRO A 61 18.11 5.21 9.43
N HIS A 62 17.80 4.99 10.70
CA HIS A 62 16.56 5.49 11.35
C HIS A 62 16.43 7.02 11.31
N GLN A 63 17.57 7.74 11.30
CA GLN A 63 17.61 9.19 11.29
C GLN A 63 17.16 9.80 9.95
N HIS A 64 17.02 8.98 8.90
CA HIS A 64 16.65 9.47 7.58
C HIS A 64 15.18 9.89 7.52
N THR A 65 14.98 11.08 6.97
CA THR A 65 13.67 11.57 6.58
C THR A 65 13.16 10.80 5.36
N SER A 66 11.86 10.61 5.30
CA SER A 66 11.13 10.05 4.17
C SER A 66 10.01 11.01 3.76
N TRP A 67 9.76 11.08 2.46
CA TRP A 67 8.55 11.67 1.93
C TRP A 67 7.45 10.63 1.98
N VAL A 68 6.38 10.96 2.70
CA VAL A 68 5.20 10.12 2.90
C VAL A 68 4.07 10.72 2.11
N ARG A 69 3.35 9.86 1.41
CA ARG A 69 2.14 10.22 0.70
C ARG A 69 1.03 9.25 1.04
N GLU A 70 -0.15 9.80 1.29
CA GLU A 70 -1.35 9.05 1.62
C GLU A 70 -2.46 9.35 0.60
N SER A 71 -3.23 8.32 0.23
CA SER A 71 -4.33 8.42 -0.73
C SER A 71 -5.38 7.36 -0.47
N TYR A 72 -6.64 7.67 -0.81
CA TYR A 72 -7.67 6.66 -0.98
C TYR A 72 -7.70 6.13 -2.40
N LEU A 73 -7.97 4.83 -2.55
CA LEU A 73 -8.23 4.17 -3.82
C LEU A 73 -9.70 3.76 -3.86
N PHE A 74 -10.37 4.08 -4.96
CA PHE A 74 -11.77 3.77 -5.18
C PHE A 74 -11.90 2.84 -6.39
N GLY A 75 -12.87 1.92 -6.30
CA GLY A 75 -13.34 1.12 -7.42
C GLY A 75 -14.61 1.72 -8.02
N CYS A 76 -15.61 0.86 -8.22
CA CYS A 76 -16.93 1.26 -8.74
C CYS A 76 -17.84 1.91 -7.69
N ASP A 77 -17.48 1.85 -6.41
CA ASP A 77 -18.27 2.40 -5.30
C ASP A 77 -17.83 3.81 -4.92
N GLU A 78 -18.74 4.58 -4.31
CA GLU A 78 -18.44 5.91 -3.75
C GLU A 78 -17.51 5.86 -2.53
N GLN A 79 -17.48 4.73 -1.83
CA GLN A 79 -16.67 4.56 -0.62
C GLN A 79 -15.27 4.07 -0.95
N PRO A 80 -14.23 4.54 -0.25
CA PRO A 80 -12.87 4.13 -0.52
C PRO A 80 -12.67 2.65 -0.18
N TRP A 81 -12.05 1.93 -1.09
CA TRP A 81 -11.73 0.51 -0.92
C TRP A 81 -10.42 0.30 -0.18
N VAL A 82 -9.43 1.16 -0.43
CA VAL A 82 -8.08 1.02 0.13
C VAL A 82 -7.56 2.37 0.59
N LYS A 83 -7.00 2.43 1.80
CA LYS A 83 -6.14 3.51 2.25
C LYS A 83 -4.69 3.14 1.93
N ALA A 84 -4.09 3.83 0.97
CA ALA A 84 -2.73 3.61 0.54
C ALA A 84 -1.79 4.65 1.16
N LYS A 85 -0.66 4.19 1.68
CA LYS A 85 0.42 5.02 2.20
C LYS A 85 1.74 4.57 1.61
N SER A 86 2.45 5.49 0.97
CA SER A 86 3.78 5.21 0.41
C SER A 86 4.83 6.03 1.13
N ILE A 87 5.93 5.38 1.49
CA ILE A 87 7.02 5.94 2.29
C ILE A 87 8.30 5.83 1.47
N PHE A 88 8.74 6.96 0.94
CA PHE A 88 9.94 7.07 0.12
C PHE A 88 11.05 7.73 0.93
N PRO A 89 12.12 7.00 1.29
CA PRO A 89 13.33 7.61 1.82
C PRO A 89 13.81 8.76 0.93
N ILE A 90 14.29 9.86 1.52
CA ILE A 90 14.74 11.04 0.74
C ILE A 90 15.81 10.65 -0.29
N LEU A 91 16.71 9.73 0.05
CA LEU A 91 17.72 9.22 -0.89
C LEU A 91 17.08 8.55 -2.12
N SER A 92 15.99 7.81 -1.93
CA SER A 92 15.22 7.21 -3.02
C SER A 92 14.53 8.28 -3.88
N ILE A 93 13.86 9.25 -3.25
CA ILE A 93 13.10 10.31 -3.96
C ILE A 93 14.00 11.32 -4.69
N HIS A 94 15.27 11.46 -4.31
CA HIS A 94 16.24 12.29 -5.04
C HIS A 94 16.91 11.55 -6.20
N ALA A 95 16.80 10.22 -6.23
CA ALA A 95 17.28 9.39 -7.31
C ALA A 95 16.16 9.09 -8.33
N LYS A 96 16.09 7.86 -8.83
CA LYS A 96 15.12 7.45 -9.85
C LYS A 96 13.67 7.51 -9.35
N ALA A 97 13.43 7.42 -8.04
CA ALA A 97 12.09 7.51 -7.46
C ALA A 97 11.51 8.94 -7.47
N ARG A 98 12.25 9.96 -7.93
CA ARG A 98 11.77 11.35 -8.05
C ARG A 98 10.47 11.48 -8.84
N LEU A 99 10.25 10.62 -9.84
CA LEU A 99 9.01 10.59 -10.62
C LEU A 99 7.78 10.47 -9.72
N PHE A 100 7.84 9.65 -8.66
CA PHE A 100 6.71 9.42 -7.74
C PHE A 100 6.28 10.68 -6.98
N LYS A 101 7.16 11.69 -6.85
CA LYS A 101 6.79 13.00 -6.28
C LYS A 101 5.87 13.81 -7.20
N HIS A 102 5.84 13.51 -8.50
CA HIS A 102 5.11 14.29 -9.49
C HIS A 102 3.84 13.60 -10.02
N ILE A 103 3.55 12.37 -9.58
CA ILE A 103 2.44 11.58 -10.13
C ILE A 103 1.05 12.10 -9.72
N ARG A 104 0.95 12.96 -8.68
CA ARG A 104 -0.34 13.49 -8.15
C ARG A 104 -1.39 12.39 -8.08
N ASN A 105 -2.60 12.56 -8.60
CA ASN A 105 -3.67 11.54 -8.60
C ASN A 105 -3.40 10.27 -9.44
N LYS A 106 -2.21 10.06 -10.01
CA LYS A 106 -1.90 8.81 -10.73
C LYS A 106 -1.45 7.71 -9.75
N PRO A 107 -1.89 6.46 -9.96
CA PRO A 107 -1.50 5.34 -9.11
C PRO A 107 -0.02 5.00 -9.24
N ILE A 108 0.63 4.72 -8.10
CA ILE A 108 2.05 4.31 -8.05
C ILE A 108 2.27 3.01 -8.81
N GLY A 109 1.34 2.06 -8.71
CA GLY A 109 1.42 0.76 -9.37
C GLY A 109 1.62 0.88 -10.88
N LYS A 110 0.99 1.86 -11.53
CA LYS A 110 1.14 2.10 -12.97
C LYS A 110 2.60 2.35 -13.37
N PHE A 111 3.35 3.10 -12.56
CA PHE A 111 4.75 3.41 -12.86
C PHE A 111 5.71 2.33 -12.35
N LEU A 112 5.36 1.72 -11.21
CA LEU A 112 6.17 0.69 -10.57
C LEU A 112 6.24 -0.60 -11.38
N PHE A 113 5.15 -0.97 -12.07
CA PHE A 113 5.05 -2.19 -12.87
C PHE A 113 5.16 -1.91 -14.38
N GLN A 114 5.51 -0.68 -14.78
CA GLN A 114 5.69 -0.36 -16.19
C GLN A 114 7.00 -0.96 -16.72
N ARG A 115 6.90 -2.13 -17.37
CA ARG A 115 8.04 -2.86 -17.95
C ARG A 115 9.09 -3.31 -16.92
N THR A 116 8.70 -3.39 -15.65
CA THR A 116 9.55 -3.87 -14.56
C THR A 116 8.74 -4.75 -13.62
N ASP A 117 9.37 -5.77 -13.05
CA ASP A 117 8.85 -6.53 -11.92
C ASP A 117 9.77 -6.30 -10.72
N PRO A 118 9.46 -5.32 -9.85
CA PRO A 118 10.33 -4.95 -8.75
C PRO A 118 10.40 -6.05 -7.70
N GLN A 119 11.59 -6.27 -7.15
CA GLN A 119 11.75 -7.14 -6.00
C GLN A 119 10.92 -6.62 -4.83
N CYS A 120 10.15 -7.51 -4.20
CA CYS A 120 9.14 -7.15 -3.21
C CYS A 120 9.23 -8.09 -2.01
N GLU A 121 9.52 -7.55 -0.85
CA GLU A 121 9.32 -8.24 0.43
C GLU A 121 7.97 -7.81 1.01
N ARG A 122 7.14 -8.75 1.43
CA ARG A 122 5.79 -8.46 1.93
C ARG A 122 5.58 -8.96 3.35
N ARG A 123 4.86 -8.16 4.13
CA ARG A 123 4.28 -8.57 5.41
C ARG A 123 2.80 -8.20 5.49
N VAL A 124 2.03 -8.97 6.23
CA VAL A 124 0.61 -8.73 6.50
C VAL A 124 0.44 -8.41 7.97
N LEU A 125 -0.28 -7.34 8.26
CA LEU A 125 -0.50 -6.80 9.59
C LEU A 125 -1.97 -6.41 9.75
N PHE A 126 -2.47 -6.45 10.98
CA PHE A 126 -3.72 -5.80 11.32
C PHE A 126 -3.40 -4.45 11.96
N LEU A 127 -3.80 -3.35 11.30
CA LEU A 127 -3.63 -1.98 11.81
C LEU A 127 -4.99 -1.43 12.25
N GLU A 128 -4.98 -0.22 12.81
CA GLU A 128 -6.19 0.48 13.28
C GLU A 128 -7.30 0.55 12.22
N ASP A 129 -6.94 0.88 10.98
CA ASP A 129 -7.87 1.00 9.85
C ASP A 129 -8.28 -0.35 9.23
N GLY A 130 -7.64 -1.46 9.61
CA GLY A 130 -7.96 -2.81 9.12
C GLY A 130 -6.76 -3.64 8.64
N TRP A 131 -7.08 -4.72 7.93
CA TRP A 131 -6.10 -5.62 7.36
C TRP A 131 -5.24 -4.92 6.32
N THR A 132 -3.94 -5.06 6.50
CA THR A 132 -2.96 -4.27 5.77
C THR A 132 -1.88 -5.17 5.22
N ARG A 133 -1.59 -5.03 3.94
CA ARG A 133 -0.34 -5.53 3.37
C ARG A 133 0.66 -4.39 3.28
N GLN A 134 1.88 -4.64 3.74
CA GLN A 134 3.01 -3.74 3.54
C GLN A 134 3.99 -4.44 2.61
N SER A 135 4.40 -3.73 1.58
CA SER A 135 5.33 -4.21 0.55
C SER A 135 6.55 -3.28 0.53
N CYS A 136 7.74 -3.81 0.80
CA CYS A 136 9.00 -3.12 0.62
C CYS A 136 9.52 -3.43 -0.79
N TYR A 137 9.47 -2.44 -1.67
CA TYR A 137 9.90 -2.56 -3.05
C TYR A 137 11.35 -2.13 -3.21
N THR A 138 12.10 -2.87 -4.01
CA THR A 138 13.38 -2.42 -4.58
C THR A 138 13.19 -2.17 -6.07
N TRP A 139 13.24 -0.90 -6.47
CA TRP A 139 12.98 -0.46 -7.84
C TRP A 139 14.13 0.44 -8.31
N HIS A 140 14.83 0.00 -9.35
CA HIS A 140 16.06 0.61 -9.86
C HIS A 140 17.10 0.98 -8.77
N GLY A 141 17.26 0.11 -7.77
CA GLY A 141 18.18 0.31 -6.64
C GLY A 141 17.63 1.21 -5.52
N CYS A 142 16.46 1.83 -5.70
CA CYS A 142 15.76 2.58 -4.66
C CYS A 142 14.84 1.66 -3.86
N LYS A 143 14.87 1.79 -2.53
CA LYS A 143 13.92 1.11 -1.64
C LYS A 143 12.83 2.06 -1.15
N PHE A 144 11.61 1.57 -1.05
CA PHE A 144 10.49 2.28 -0.44
C PHE A 144 9.41 1.30 0.01
N ILE A 145 8.57 1.75 0.95
CA ILE A 145 7.45 0.96 1.46
C ILE A 145 6.15 1.46 0.84
N VAL A 146 5.31 0.53 0.43
CA VAL A 146 3.90 0.77 0.11
C VAL A 146 3.06 -0.02 1.12
N GLN A 147 2.19 0.68 1.82
CA GLN A 147 1.21 0.15 2.74
C GLN A 147 -0.17 0.28 2.10
N GLU A 148 -0.91 -0.82 2.03
CA GLU A 148 -2.24 -0.87 1.47
C GLU A 148 -3.16 -1.49 2.53
N THR A 149 -3.96 -0.65 3.17
CA THR A 149 -4.96 -1.07 4.16
C THR A 149 -6.31 -1.20 3.47
N PHE A 150 -6.86 -2.41 3.48
CA PHE A 150 -8.16 -2.70 2.88
C PHE A 150 -9.26 -2.27 3.86
N LEU A 151 -10.18 -1.44 3.37
CA LEU A 151 -11.21 -0.81 4.17
C LEU A 151 -12.51 -1.63 4.16
N PRO A 152 -13.41 -1.43 5.13
CA PRO A 152 -14.65 -2.23 5.24
C PRO A 152 -15.52 -2.25 3.98
N ALA A 153 -15.56 -1.15 3.22
CA ALA A 153 -16.31 -1.08 1.97
C ALA A 153 -15.83 -2.12 0.94
N PHE A 154 -14.52 -2.35 0.85
CA PHE A 154 -13.97 -3.36 -0.05
C PHE A 154 -14.30 -4.78 0.41
N GLU A 155 -14.21 -5.04 1.72
CA GLU A 155 -14.61 -6.35 2.27
C GLU A 155 -16.09 -6.65 1.99
N GLN A 156 -16.96 -5.64 2.12
CA GLN A 156 -18.39 -5.76 1.80
C GLN A 156 -18.61 -6.05 0.31
N PHE A 157 -17.90 -5.32 -0.57
CA PHE A 157 -17.94 -5.55 -2.01
C PHE A 157 -17.54 -6.99 -2.38
N LEU A 158 -16.44 -7.50 -1.80
CA LEU A 158 -16.00 -8.88 -2.06
C LEU A 158 -17.01 -9.93 -1.57
N LYS A 159 -17.67 -9.71 -0.43
CA LYS A 159 -18.72 -10.60 0.08
C LYS A 159 -19.92 -10.64 -0.85
N GLN A 160 -20.37 -9.49 -1.36
CA GLN A 160 -21.49 -9.41 -2.30
C GLN A 160 -21.18 -10.12 -3.61
N GLN A 161 -19.98 -9.88 -4.17
CA GLN A 161 -19.48 -10.57 -5.36
C GLN A 161 -19.51 -12.11 -5.24
N ASN A 162 -19.13 -12.64 -4.07
CA ASN A 162 -19.12 -14.08 -3.85
C ASN A 162 -20.51 -14.69 -3.61
N MET A 163 -21.49 -13.91 -3.14
CA MET A 163 -22.88 -14.38 -3.02
C MET A 163 -23.64 -14.33 -4.34
N SER A 164 -23.17 -13.54 -5.31
CA SER A 164 -23.77 -13.43 -6.66
C SER A 164 -23.19 -14.44 -7.67
N LYS A 165 -22.27 -15.31 -7.25
CA LYS A 165 -21.73 -16.43 -8.03
C LYS A 165 -22.33 -17.75 -7.57
#